data_AF-A0A3B0WLD9-F1
#
_entry.id   AF-A0A3B0WLD9-F1
#
_cell.length_a   1.000
_cell.length_b   1.000
_cell.length_c   1.000
_cell.angle_alpha   90.00
_cell.angle_beta   90.00
_cell.angle_gamma   90.00
#
_symmetry.space_group_name_H-M   'P 1'
#
loop_
_entity.id
_entity.type
_entity.pdbx_description
1 polymer ?
#
loop_
_entity_poly.entity_id
_entity_poly.type
_entity_poly.pdbx_seq_one_letter_code
_entity_poly.pdbx_strand_id
1 'polypeptide(L)'
;MKIFIVSFIICFLPCTVSAVEPPLSENLFNDLSPLRTEEIKTALIKNSVTGISPDSDFSFTVSYPEYGKLTGEAGPWGLYQDEGSWSVKDDIYCARWNQWLDNVERCYRVYVDGDAIFWVTLDGVLQSEDTLIRSLK
;
A
#
# COMPACT_ATOMS: atom_id res chain seq x y z
N MET A 1 54.02 1.09 49.90
CA MET A 1 52.82 0.43 50.44
C MET A 1 51.80 1.53 50.68
N LYS A 2 50.66 1.69 49.97
CA LYS A 2 49.76 0.74 49.30
C LYS A 2 49.33 1.28 47.93
N ILE A 3 49.22 0.37 46.97
CA ILE A 3 48.60 0.55 45.66
C ILE A 3 47.08 0.40 45.87
N PHE A 4 46.28 1.32 45.32
CA PHE A 4 44.82 1.15 45.20
C PHE A 4 44.50 0.93 43.72
N ILE A 5 44.22 -0.32 43.35
CA ILE A 5 43.65 -0.69 42.06
C ILE A 5 42.14 -0.45 42.16
N VAL A 6 41.63 0.56 41.47
CA VAL A 6 40.18 0.75 41.27
C VAL A 6 39.78 -0.11 40.08
N SER A 7 39.13 -1.23 40.38
CA SER A 7 38.63 -2.19 39.40
C SER A 7 37.42 -1.57 38.67
N PHE A 8 37.62 -1.17 37.41
CA PHE A 8 36.54 -0.78 36.50
C PHE A 8 35.85 -2.05 36.00
N ILE A 9 34.71 -2.40 36.59
CA ILE A 9 33.82 -3.44 36.06
C ILE A 9 33.10 -2.81 34.86
N ILE A 10 33.63 -3.05 33.66
CA ILE A 10 32.95 -2.75 32.39
C ILE A 10 31.85 -3.80 32.24
N CYS A 11 30.60 -3.38 32.44
CA CYS A 11 29.43 -4.20 32.20
C CYS A 11 29.27 -4.39 30.68
N PHE A 12 29.73 -5.52 30.16
CA PHE A 12 29.41 -6.00 28.82
C PHE A 12 27.96 -6.49 28.82
N LEU A 13 27.00 -5.57 28.72
CA LEU A 13 25.67 -5.90 28.23
C LEU A 13 25.74 -5.84 26.71
N PRO A 14 25.48 -6.94 25.97
CA PRO A 14 25.22 -6.84 24.56
C PRO A 14 23.93 -6.04 24.40
N CYS A 15 24.05 -4.76 24.04
CA CYS A 15 22.98 -4.07 23.34
C CYS A 15 22.72 -4.89 22.08
N THR A 16 21.69 -5.74 22.10
CA THR A 16 21.04 -6.16 20.87
C THR A 16 20.42 -4.89 20.30
N VAL A 17 21.19 -4.19 19.47
CA VAL A 17 20.64 -3.25 18.50
C VAL A 17 19.63 -4.07 17.71
N SER A 18 18.34 -3.86 17.96
CA SER A 18 17.32 -4.26 16.99
C SER A 18 17.75 -3.63 15.68
N ALA A 19 18.07 -4.47 14.71
CA ALA A 19 18.21 -4.02 13.34
C ALA A 19 16.90 -3.30 12.99
N VAL A 20 16.98 -1.99 12.78
CA VAL A 20 15.92 -1.26 12.11
C VAL A 20 15.83 -1.91 10.74
N GLU A 21 14.75 -2.64 10.47
CA GLU A 21 14.51 -3.17 9.14
C GLU A 21 14.55 -1.98 8.17
N PRO A 22 15.36 -2.04 7.09
CA PRO A 22 15.36 -0.97 6.11
C PRO A 22 13.92 -0.78 5.63
N PRO A 23 13.41 0.48 5.53
CA PRO A 23 12.10 0.72 4.95
C PRO A 23 12.09 0.04 3.58
N LEU A 24 11.12 -0.83 3.27
CA LEU A 24 10.99 -1.59 2.01
C LEU A 24 11.73 -0.89 0.85
N SER A 25 12.99 -1.27 0.66
CA SER A 25 14.03 -0.31 0.24
C SER A 25 14.26 -0.35 -1.25
N GLU A 26 13.92 0.73 -1.94
CA GLU A 26 14.49 1.29 -3.20
C GLU A 26 14.65 0.37 -4.43
N ASN A 27 14.51 -0.94 -4.29
CA ASN A 27 14.80 -1.98 -5.28
C ASN A 27 13.54 -2.74 -5.71
N LEU A 28 12.42 -2.62 -4.98
CA LEU A 28 11.19 -3.37 -5.28
C LEU A 28 10.64 -3.06 -6.68
N PHE A 29 10.82 -1.82 -7.15
CA PHE A 29 10.35 -1.39 -8.48
C PHE A 29 11.40 -1.48 -9.59
N ASN A 30 12.64 -1.92 -9.28
CA ASN A 30 13.67 -2.07 -10.33
C ASN A 30 13.39 -3.29 -11.21
N ASP A 31 12.76 -4.32 -10.64
CA ASP A 31 12.41 -5.55 -11.35
C ASP A 31 10.93 -5.58 -11.80
N LEU A 32 10.12 -4.62 -11.33
CA LEU A 32 8.71 -4.51 -11.68
C LEU A 32 8.48 -3.39 -12.70
N SER A 33 7.83 -3.74 -13.81
CA SER A 33 7.31 -2.73 -14.74
C SER A 33 5.93 -2.25 -14.29
N PRO A 34 5.62 -0.95 -14.40
CA PRO A 34 4.27 -0.47 -14.15
C PRO A 34 3.31 -1.09 -15.17
N LEU A 35 2.11 -1.43 -14.71
CA LEU A 35 1.05 -1.97 -15.54
C LEU A 35 0.62 -0.96 -16.60
N ARG A 36 0.38 -1.47 -17.80
CA ARG A 36 -0.23 -0.72 -18.91
C ARG A 36 -1.73 -0.60 -18.71
N THR A 37 -2.33 0.31 -19.46
CA THR A 37 -3.75 0.65 -19.39
C THR A 37 -4.66 -0.58 -19.42
N GLU A 38 -4.43 -1.52 -20.34
CA GLU A 38 -5.26 -2.73 -20.46
C GLU A 38 -4.96 -3.76 -19.36
N GLU A 39 -3.74 -3.76 -18.81
CA GLU A 39 -3.36 -4.61 -17.68
C GLU A 39 -4.00 -4.11 -16.39
N ILE A 40 -4.02 -2.79 -16.15
CA ILE A 40 -4.75 -2.18 -15.02
C ILE A 40 -6.24 -2.53 -15.10
N LYS A 41 -6.85 -2.35 -16.28
CA LYS A 41 -8.27 -2.71 -16.47
C LYS A 41 -8.53 -4.19 -16.22
N THR A 42 -7.67 -5.06 -16.73
CA THR A 42 -7.78 -6.53 -16.55
C THR A 42 -7.59 -6.93 -15.08
N ALA A 43 -6.67 -6.28 -14.37
CA ALA A 43 -6.42 -6.52 -12.97
C ALA A 43 -7.60 -6.09 -12.10
N LEU A 44 -8.22 -4.94 -12.38
CA LEU A 44 -9.24 -4.37 -11.49
C LEU A 44 -10.67 -4.82 -11.85
N ILE A 45 -11.08 -4.80 -13.13
CA ILE A 45 -12.48 -5.04 -13.50
C ILE A 45 -12.95 -6.43 -13.03
N LYS A 46 -14.07 -6.44 -12.29
CA LYS A 46 -14.70 -7.58 -11.61
C LYS A 46 -13.87 -8.20 -10.48
N ASN A 47 -12.82 -7.51 -10.02
CA ASN A 47 -11.99 -7.91 -8.89
C ASN A 47 -12.11 -6.87 -7.77
N SER A 48 -11.45 -7.18 -6.65
CA SER A 48 -11.38 -6.29 -5.50
C SER A 48 -9.93 -6.13 -5.03
N VAL A 49 -9.66 -5.06 -4.31
CA VAL A 49 -8.39 -4.79 -3.65
C VAL A 49 -8.66 -4.61 -2.17
N THR A 50 -7.86 -5.24 -1.31
CA THR A 50 -7.97 -5.09 0.14
C THR A 50 -6.64 -4.67 0.75
N GLY A 51 -6.70 -3.81 1.74
CA GLY A 51 -5.53 -3.27 2.41
C GLY A 51 -5.87 -2.77 3.80
N ILE A 52 -4.91 -2.14 4.45
CA ILE A 52 -5.08 -1.45 5.73
C ILE A 52 -4.97 0.04 5.49
N SER A 53 -5.94 0.81 5.98
CA SER A 53 -5.88 2.25 5.86
C SER A 53 -4.70 2.80 6.67
N PRO A 54 -3.87 3.70 6.11
CA PRO A 54 -2.73 4.27 6.84
C PRO A 54 -3.18 5.18 8.00
N ASP A 55 -4.40 5.71 7.95
CA ASP A 55 -4.92 6.69 8.91
C ASP A 55 -5.80 6.06 10.01
N SER A 56 -6.18 4.80 9.82
CA SER A 56 -7.03 4.06 10.74
C SER A 56 -6.69 2.58 10.57
N ASP A 57 -6.30 1.87 11.62
CA ASP A 57 -5.93 0.43 11.59
C ASP A 57 -7.04 -0.52 11.07
N PHE A 58 -8.09 0.02 10.49
CA PHE A 58 -9.14 -0.67 9.78
C PHE A 58 -8.68 -1.17 8.42
N SER A 59 -9.04 -2.42 8.13
CA SER A 59 -9.03 -2.95 6.79
C SER A 59 -10.05 -2.23 5.91
N PHE A 60 -9.76 -2.16 4.63
CA PHE A 60 -10.72 -1.77 3.60
C PHE A 60 -10.78 -2.81 2.49
N THR A 61 -11.89 -2.79 1.74
CA THR A 61 -12.05 -3.48 0.47
C THR A 61 -12.58 -2.49 -0.55
N VAL A 62 -11.89 -2.35 -1.68
CA VAL A 62 -12.37 -1.64 -2.87
C VAL A 62 -12.77 -2.66 -3.91
N SER A 63 -14.01 -2.60 -4.38
CA SER A 63 -14.52 -3.45 -5.46
C SER A 63 -14.71 -2.65 -6.74
N TYR A 64 -14.35 -3.26 -7.86
CA TYR A 64 -14.40 -2.64 -9.19
C TYR A 64 -15.38 -3.42 -10.09
N PRO A 65 -16.70 -3.23 -9.92
CA PRO A 65 -17.70 -4.05 -10.62
C PRO A 65 -17.61 -3.93 -12.15
N GLU A 66 -17.26 -2.73 -12.63
CA GLU A 66 -17.09 -2.39 -14.04
C GLU A 66 -16.11 -1.22 -14.20
N TYR A 67 -15.68 -0.97 -15.43
CA TYR A 67 -14.85 0.20 -15.73
C TYR A 67 -15.62 1.48 -15.43
N GLY A 68 -14.96 2.46 -14.79
CA GLY A 68 -15.59 3.73 -14.45
C GLY A 68 -16.22 3.78 -13.06
N LYS A 69 -16.45 2.63 -12.41
CA LYS A 69 -17.12 2.56 -11.11
C LYS A 69 -16.29 1.79 -10.08
N LEU A 70 -16.27 2.31 -8.86
CA LEU A 70 -15.72 1.63 -7.69
C LEU A 70 -16.63 1.80 -6.47
N THR A 71 -16.56 0.85 -5.55
CA THR A 71 -17.24 0.89 -4.26
C THR A 71 -16.25 0.48 -3.18
N GLY A 72 -16.31 1.13 -2.02
CA GLY A 72 -15.42 0.92 -0.90
C GLY A 72 -16.19 0.56 0.35
N GLU A 73 -15.64 -0.36 1.12
CA GLU A 73 -16.05 -0.64 2.49
C GLU A 73 -14.82 -0.59 3.39
N ALA A 74 -14.96 -0.02 4.59
CA ALA A 74 -13.91 0.09 5.58
C ALA A 74 -14.47 -0.01 7.00
N GLY A 75 -13.59 -0.28 7.96
CA GLY A 75 -13.95 -0.37 9.37
C GLY A 75 -14.59 -1.71 9.75
N PRO A 76 -14.98 -1.87 11.02
CA PRO A 76 -15.59 -3.09 11.51
C PRO A 76 -16.82 -3.43 10.66
N TRP A 77 -16.83 -4.63 10.08
CA TRP A 77 -17.98 -5.17 9.35
C TRP A 77 -18.42 -4.31 8.14
N GLY A 78 -17.52 -3.50 7.57
CA GLY A 78 -17.81 -2.65 6.42
C GLY A 78 -18.77 -1.50 6.71
N LEU A 79 -18.80 -1.01 7.95
CA LEU A 79 -19.71 0.06 8.39
C LEU A 79 -19.50 1.38 7.66
N TYR A 80 -18.28 1.68 7.21
CA TYR A 80 -18.01 2.86 6.41
C TYR A 80 -18.03 2.46 4.95
N GLN A 81 -18.97 3.02 4.20
CA GLN A 81 -19.13 2.73 2.78
C GLN A 81 -19.02 4.02 1.98
N ASP A 82 -18.42 3.90 0.81
CA ASP A 82 -18.42 4.96 -0.19
C ASP A 82 -18.44 4.39 -1.59
N GLU A 83 -18.76 5.24 -2.56
CA GLU A 83 -18.67 4.92 -3.96
C GLU A 83 -17.94 6.04 -4.70
N GLY A 84 -17.53 5.74 -5.91
CA GLY A 84 -16.78 6.68 -6.70
C GLY A 84 -16.59 6.21 -8.12
N SER A 85 -15.69 6.92 -8.78
CA SER A 85 -15.31 6.64 -10.16
C SER A 85 -13.82 6.46 -10.28
N TRP A 86 -13.42 5.69 -11.29
CA TRP A 86 -12.03 5.56 -11.67
C TRP A 86 -11.88 5.54 -13.17
N SER A 87 -10.68 5.87 -13.62
CA SER A 87 -10.32 5.81 -15.03
C SER A 87 -8.85 5.42 -15.17
N VAL A 88 -8.49 5.03 -16.39
CA VAL A 88 -7.09 4.80 -16.74
C VAL A 88 -6.78 5.56 -18.02
N LYS A 89 -5.74 6.39 -17.98
CA LYS A 89 -5.26 7.15 -19.14
C LYS A 89 -3.74 7.20 -19.10
N ASP A 90 -3.10 6.93 -20.24
CA ASP A 90 -1.64 6.97 -20.38
C ASP A 90 -0.91 6.13 -19.31
N ASP A 91 -1.45 4.95 -19.02
CA ASP A 91 -0.97 3.99 -18.01
C ASP A 91 -1.03 4.49 -16.55
N ILE A 92 -1.85 5.51 -16.31
CA ILE A 92 -2.10 6.09 -14.98
C ILE A 92 -3.52 5.74 -14.56
N TYR A 93 -3.65 5.09 -13.40
CA TYR A 93 -4.92 4.91 -12.72
C TYR A 93 -5.28 6.20 -11.98
N CYS A 94 -6.49 6.70 -12.12
CA CYS A 94 -7.01 7.81 -11.34
C CYS A 94 -8.36 7.44 -10.73
N ALA A 95 -8.56 7.78 -9.46
CA ALA A 95 -9.81 7.53 -8.76
C ALA A 95 -10.26 8.73 -7.95
N ARG A 96 -11.58 8.89 -7.86
CA ARG A 96 -12.25 9.88 -7.03
C ARG A 96 -13.41 9.24 -6.31
N TRP A 97 -13.38 9.36 -4.99
CA TRP A 97 -14.43 8.94 -4.08
C TRP A 97 -15.43 10.07 -3.88
N ASN A 98 -16.70 9.75 -3.60
CA ASN A 98 -17.71 10.78 -3.39
C ASN A 98 -17.59 11.45 -2.02
N GLN A 99 -17.12 10.72 -1.00
CA GLN A 99 -17.00 11.18 0.38
C GLN A 99 -15.60 11.01 0.95
N TRP A 100 -14.92 9.90 0.65
CA TRP A 100 -13.57 9.65 1.13
C TRP A 100 -12.57 10.58 0.45
N LEU A 101 -11.43 10.80 1.10
CA LEU A 101 -10.28 11.49 0.51
C LEU A 101 -10.62 12.89 -0.03
N ASP A 102 -11.54 13.59 0.64
CA ASP A 102 -12.01 14.94 0.32
C ASP A 102 -12.61 15.10 -1.08
N ASN A 103 -13.07 14.01 -1.71
CA ASN A 103 -13.56 14.01 -3.09
C ASN A 103 -12.51 14.55 -4.09
N VAL A 104 -11.22 14.39 -3.76
CA VAL A 104 -10.11 14.77 -4.62
C VAL A 104 -9.70 13.56 -5.44
N GLU A 105 -9.52 13.79 -6.75
CA GLU A 105 -8.96 12.77 -7.64
C GLU A 105 -7.50 12.51 -7.32
N ARG A 106 -7.16 11.24 -7.13
CA ARG A 106 -5.79 10.79 -6.90
C ARG A 106 -5.37 9.83 -7.99
N CYS A 107 -4.15 10.00 -8.45
CA CYS A 107 -3.61 9.28 -9.59
C CYS A 107 -2.32 8.55 -9.21
N TYR A 108 -2.20 7.30 -9.68
CA TYR A 108 -1.12 6.39 -9.34
C TYR A 108 -0.63 5.63 -10.57
N ARG A 109 0.67 5.35 -10.56
CA ARG A 109 1.24 4.23 -11.32
C ARG A 109 0.96 2.96 -10.52
N VAL A 110 0.55 1.91 -11.21
CA VAL A 110 0.16 0.64 -10.59
C VAL A 110 1.21 -0.40 -10.95
N TYR A 111 1.67 -1.15 -9.96
CA TYR A 111 2.56 -2.30 -10.14
C TYR A 111 1.90 -3.52 -9.52
N VAL A 112 2.19 -4.71 -10.05
CA VAL A 112 1.68 -5.97 -9.49
C VAL A 112 2.81 -6.99 -9.42
N ASP A 113 2.89 -7.70 -8.29
CA ASP A 113 3.71 -8.89 -8.10
C ASP A 113 2.87 -9.99 -7.42
N GLY A 114 2.52 -11.02 -8.19
CA GLY A 114 1.56 -12.04 -7.74
C GLY A 114 0.19 -11.45 -7.39
N ASP A 115 -0.13 -11.46 -6.09
CA ASP A 115 -1.36 -10.88 -5.54
C ASP A 115 -1.13 -9.51 -4.89
N ALA A 116 0.12 -9.06 -4.74
CA ALA A 116 0.43 -7.72 -4.27
C ALA A 116 0.17 -6.69 -5.37
N ILE A 117 -0.50 -5.61 -5.03
CA ILE A 117 -0.70 -4.44 -5.90
C ILE A 117 -0.13 -3.21 -5.19
N PHE A 118 0.74 -2.49 -5.89
CA PHE A 118 1.42 -1.32 -5.36
C PHE A 118 0.91 -0.07 -6.06
N TRP A 119 0.54 0.92 -5.27
CA TRP A 119 0.08 2.22 -5.73
C TRP A 119 1.19 3.23 -5.51
N VAL A 120 1.77 3.71 -6.59
CA VAL A 120 2.90 4.65 -6.53
C VAL A 120 2.43 5.99 -7.06
N THR A 121 2.64 7.06 -6.31
CA THR A 121 2.32 8.42 -6.73
C THR A 121 3.11 8.82 -7.99
N LEU A 122 2.69 9.89 -8.65
CA LEU A 122 3.33 10.31 -9.90
C LEU A 122 4.78 10.82 -9.71
N ASP A 123 5.13 11.24 -8.49
CA ASP A 123 6.49 11.59 -8.05
C ASP A 123 7.31 10.39 -7.54
N GLY A 124 6.76 9.17 -7.57
CA GLY A 124 7.49 7.94 -7.31
C GLY A 124 7.48 7.45 -5.87
N VAL A 125 6.57 7.97 -5.03
CA VAL A 125 6.43 7.55 -3.62
C VAL A 125 5.43 6.41 -3.53
N LEU A 126 5.78 5.34 -2.83
CA LEU A 126 4.83 4.26 -2.51
C LEU A 126 3.74 4.80 -1.60
N GLN A 127 2.49 4.81 -2.08
CA GLN A 127 1.32 5.22 -1.32
C GLN A 127 0.76 4.07 -0.48
N SER A 128 0.59 2.90 -1.10
CA SER A 128 0.14 1.69 -0.42
C SER A 128 0.57 0.43 -1.17
N GLU A 129 0.74 -0.64 -0.39
CA GLU A 129 0.80 -2.02 -0.85
C GLU A 129 -0.48 -2.70 -0.36
N ASP A 130 -1.27 -3.20 -1.31
CA ASP A 130 -2.54 -3.86 -1.04
C ASP A 130 -2.54 -5.26 -1.68
N THR A 131 -3.60 -6.03 -1.40
CA THR A 131 -3.80 -7.36 -1.97
C THR A 131 -4.91 -7.33 -3.01
N LEU A 132 -4.61 -7.81 -4.22
CA LEU A 132 -5.56 -8.04 -5.29
C LEU A 132 -6.32 -9.36 -5.09
N ILE A 133 -7.62 -9.26 -4.89
CA ILE A 133 -8.54 -10.39 -4.75
C ILE A 133 -9.21 -10.65 -6.11
N ARG A 134 -8.79 -11.73 -6.77
CA ARG A 134 -9.35 -12.12 -8.07
C ARG A 134 -10.63 -12.93 -7.86
N SER A 135 -11.72 -12.48 -8.47
CA SER A 135 -12.97 -13.23 -8.48
C SER A 135 -12.78 -14.53 -9.26
N LEU A 136 -13.24 -15.65 -8.68
CA LEU A 136 -13.31 -16.93 -9.38
C LEU A 136 -14.34 -16.79 -10.51
N LYS A 137 -13.87 -16.91 -11.76
CA LYS A 137 -14.72 -16.91 -12.95
C LYS A 137 -15.47 -18.21 -13.12
#